data_AF-A0A8C9WCM3-F1
#
_entry.id   AF-A0A8C9WCM3-F1
#
_cell.length_a   1.000
_cell.length_b   1.000
_cell.length_c   1.000
_cell.angle_alpha   90.00
_cell.angle_beta   90.00
_cell.angle_gamma   90.00
#
_symmetry.space_group_name_H-M   'P 1'
#
loop_
_entity.id
_entity.type
_entity.pdbx_description
1 polymer ?
#
loop_
_entity_poly.entity_id
_entity_poly.type
_entity_poly.pdbx_seq_one_letter_code
_entity_poly.pdbx_strand_id
1 'polypeptide(L)'
;MFQHKFSFFSGGKNSSPPSYLIGKREDIVHAKKVTKFINGRDVLVLYHDGVFHAVDMRCYHSGGPLQNGDIEEFNGQLCIVCPWHKYKITLLEGECLYQAVDPAAKVPNPTWISKGKKQRIHTVKEINGDVFVTLNDSPTFVESDYYQTEKFRATLRKPKK
;
A
#
# COMPACT_ATOMS: atom_id res chain seq x y z
N MET A 1 -15.07 47.94 33.21
CA MET A 1 -13.98 47.04 32.78
C MET A 1 -14.59 45.67 32.49
N PHE A 2 -15.25 45.50 31.35
CA PHE A 2 -15.90 44.24 30.97
C PHE A 2 -14.96 43.48 30.04
N GLN A 3 -14.48 42.31 30.50
CA GLN A 3 -13.67 41.40 29.69
C GLN A 3 -14.60 40.61 28.76
N HIS A 4 -14.44 40.79 27.45
CA HIS A 4 -15.00 39.88 26.45
C HIS A 4 -14.17 38.59 26.44
N LYS A 5 -14.74 37.50 26.96
CA LYS A 5 -14.27 36.14 26.70
C LYS A 5 -14.56 35.80 25.24
N PHE A 6 -13.54 35.82 24.39
CA PHE A 6 -13.60 35.12 23.11
C PHE A 6 -13.54 33.62 23.37
N SER A 7 -14.70 32.97 23.30
CA SER A 7 -14.78 31.50 23.23
C SER A 7 -14.40 31.09 21.81
N PHE A 8 -13.18 30.58 21.64
CA PHE A 8 -12.81 29.83 20.44
C PHE A 8 -13.47 28.46 20.53
N PHE A 9 -14.61 28.31 19.85
CA PHE A 9 -15.12 26.98 19.54
C PHE A 9 -14.28 26.39 18.41
N SER A 10 -13.31 25.54 18.76
CA SER A 10 -12.70 24.60 17.84
C SER A 10 -13.75 23.53 17.49
N GLY A 11 -14.58 23.81 16.50
CA GLY A 11 -15.43 22.80 15.86
C GLY A 11 -14.55 21.78 15.16
N GLY A 12 -14.34 20.63 15.79
CA GLY A 12 -13.74 19.47 15.15
C GLY A 12 -14.61 19.04 13.97
N LYS A 13 -14.13 19.25 12.75
CA LYS A 13 -14.79 18.72 11.55
C LYS A 13 -14.59 17.20 11.55
N ASN A 14 -15.64 16.46 11.93
CA ASN A 14 -15.80 15.05 11.58
C ASN A 14 -16.06 14.93 10.06
N SER A 15 -15.07 15.29 9.25
CA SER A 15 -15.09 15.00 7.81
C SER A 15 -14.47 13.62 7.61
N SER A 16 -15.15 12.77 6.83
CA SER A 16 -14.57 11.54 6.33
C SER A 16 -13.22 11.81 5.65
N PRO A 17 -12.25 10.88 5.73
CA PRO A 17 -10.96 11.07 5.12
C PRO A 17 -11.11 11.32 3.60
N PRO A 18 -10.30 12.23 3.03
CA PRO A 18 -10.42 12.62 1.63
C PRO A 18 -10.17 11.42 0.71
N SER A 19 -10.95 11.34 -0.36
CA SER A 19 -10.81 10.33 -1.41
C SER A 19 -10.40 10.97 -2.72
N TYR A 20 -9.52 10.32 -3.46
CA TYR A 20 -8.86 10.87 -4.64
C TYR A 20 -9.20 10.04 -5.88
N LEU A 21 -9.65 10.71 -6.95
CA LEU A 21 -9.96 10.06 -8.22
C LEU A 21 -8.68 9.47 -8.85
N ILE A 22 -8.75 8.18 -9.20
CA ILE A 22 -7.66 7.45 -9.87
C ILE A 22 -7.89 7.41 -11.38
N GLY A 23 -9.14 7.14 -11.79
CA GLY A 23 -9.54 7.02 -13.19
C GLY A 23 -10.85 6.23 -13.32
N LYS A 24 -11.24 5.96 -14.58
CA LYS A 24 -12.40 5.12 -14.88
C LYS A 24 -12.10 3.67 -14.57
N ARG A 25 -13.12 2.93 -14.12
CA ARG A 25 -13.07 1.48 -13.87
C ARG A 25 -12.48 0.75 -15.07
N GLU A 26 -13.05 0.98 -16.25
CA GLU A 26 -12.70 0.28 -17.49
C GLU A 26 -11.21 0.44 -17.85
N ASP A 27 -10.68 1.65 -17.73
CA ASP A 27 -9.27 1.94 -17.99
C ASP A 27 -8.33 1.17 -17.04
N ILE A 28 -8.66 1.14 -15.75
CA ILE A 28 -7.82 0.48 -14.74
C ILE A 28 -7.94 -1.04 -14.86
N VAL A 29 -9.14 -1.57 -15.14
CA VAL A 29 -9.36 -2.99 -15.41
C VAL A 29 -8.53 -3.44 -16.62
N HIS A 30 -8.55 -2.65 -17.70
CA HIS A 30 -7.77 -2.94 -18.90
C HIS A 30 -6.26 -2.90 -18.62
N ALA A 31 -5.79 -1.86 -17.91
CA ALA A 31 -4.38 -1.71 -17.55
C ALA A 31 -3.91 -2.72 -16.50
N LYS A 32 -4.83 -3.32 -15.73
CA LYS A 32 -4.64 -4.16 -14.54
C LYS A 32 -3.92 -3.50 -13.37
N LYS A 33 -2.98 -2.58 -13.62
CA LYS A 33 -2.16 -1.89 -12.63
C LYS A 33 -1.93 -0.45 -13.08
N VAL A 34 -2.16 0.50 -12.19
CA VAL A 34 -1.89 1.93 -12.40
C VAL A 34 -1.19 2.52 -11.18
N THR A 35 -0.26 3.45 -11.40
CA THR A 35 0.43 4.15 -10.31
C THR A 35 0.02 5.62 -10.27
N LYS A 36 -0.19 6.15 -9.07
CA LYS A 36 -0.55 7.57 -8.85
C LYS A 36 0.25 8.15 -7.69
N PHE A 37 0.65 9.40 -7.85
CA PHE A 37 1.17 10.21 -6.75
C PHE A 37 0.02 11.04 -6.15
N ILE A 38 -0.34 10.74 -4.90
CA ILE A 38 -1.52 11.27 -4.24
C ILE A 38 -1.09 11.84 -2.89
N ASN A 39 -1.28 13.15 -2.68
CA ASN A 39 -0.99 13.82 -1.41
C ASN A 39 0.37 13.43 -0.79
N GLY A 40 1.45 13.46 -1.58
CA GLY A 40 2.79 13.11 -1.11
C GLY A 40 3.15 11.63 -1.15
N ARG A 41 2.25 10.75 -1.59
CA ARG A 41 2.42 9.29 -1.52
C ARG A 41 2.29 8.62 -2.89
N ASP A 42 3.25 7.77 -3.25
CA ASP A 42 3.18 6.93 -4.46
C ASP A 42 2.38 5.65 -4.18
N VAL A 43 1.23 5.51 -4.83
CA VAL A 43 0.28 4.42 -4.66
C VAL A 43 0.18 3.61 -5.95
N LEU A 44 0.20 2.28 -5.82
CA LEU A 44 -0.18 1.33 -6.84
C LEU A 44 -1.63 0.91 -6.62
N VAL A 45 -2.49 1.13 -7.61
CA VAL A 45 -3.85 0.58 -7.66
C VAL A 45 -3.84 -0.55 -8.68
N LEU A 46 -4.38 -1.70 -8.29
CA LEU A 46 -4.44 -2.88 -9.16
C LEU A 46 -5.81 -3.52 -9.11
N TYR A 47 -6.16 -4.19 -10.20
CA TYR A 47 -7.39 -4.95 -10.36
C TYR A 47 -7.08 -6.43 -10.56
N HIS A 48 -7.69 -7.28 -9.75
CA HIS A 48 -7.57 -8.73 -9.85
C HIS A 48 -8.88 -9.38 -9.44
N ASP A 49 -9.38 -10.32 -10.24
CA ASP A 49 -10.57 -11.14 -9.96
C ASP A 49 -11.78 -10.37 -9.42
N GLY A 50 -12.14 -9.27 -10.09
CA GLY A 50 -13.30 -8.48 -9.69
C GLY A 50 -13.01 -7.39 -8.65
N VAL A 51 -11.84 -7.39 -8.03
CA VAL A 51 -11.53 -6.59 -6.85
C VAL A 51 -10.40 -5.60 -7.13
N PHE A 52 -10.56 -4.37 -6.64
CA PHE A 52 -9.49 -3.38 -6.61
C PHE A 52 -8.72 -3.42 -5.30
N HIS A 53 -7.40 -3.31 -5.38
CA HIS A 53 -6.50 -3.17 -4.24
C HIS A 53 -5.65 -1.92 -4.43
N ALA A 54 -5.32 -1.23 -3.33
CA ALA A 54 -4.40 -0.11 -3.36
C ALA A 54 -3.32 -0.29 -2.30
N VAL A 55 -2.07 -0.22 -2.72
CA VAL A 55 -0.88 -0.46 -1.89
C VAL A 55 0.16 0.61 -2.16
N ASP A 56 1.07 0.84 -1.22
CA ASP A 56 2.28 1.60 -1.50
C ASP A 56 3.01 1.03 -2.74
N MET A 57 3.41 1.88 -3.68
CA MET A 57 4.01 1.44 -4.96
C MET A 57 5.39 0.77 -4.79
N ARG A 58 6.13 1.15 -3.74
CA ARG A 58 7.51 0.70 -3.50
C ARG A 58 7.52 -0.41 -2.44
N CYS A 59 8.12 -1.54 -2.77
CA CYS A 59 8.24 -2.67 -1.86
C CYS A 59 9.02 -2.28 -0.60
N TYR A 60 8.46 -2.61 0.57
CA TYR A 60 9.06 -2.32 1.88
C TYR A 60 10.49 -2.85 2.07
N HIS A 61 10.87 -3.92 1.36
CA HIS A 61 12.18 -4.55 1.56
C HIS A 61 13.33 -3.66 1.10
N SER A 62 13.25 -3.15 -0.13
CA SER A 62 14.35 -2.36 -0.75
C SER A 62 13.87 -1.31 -1.75
N GLY A 63 12.57 -0.99 -1.81
CA GLY A 63 12.03 0.01 -2.75
C GLY A 63 11.72 -0.54 -4.14
N GLY A 64 11.58 -1.87 -4.26
CA GLY A 64 11.29 -2.52 -5.54
C GLY A 64 9.97 -2.05 -6.18
N PRO A 65 9.88 -2.02 -7.51
CA PRO A 65 8.71 -1.54 -8.24
C PRO A 65 7.60 -2.59 -8.21
N LEU A 66 6.68 -2.49 -7.24
CA LEU A 66 5.61 -3.47 -7.10
C LEU A 66 4.67 -3.50 -8.31
N GLN A 67 4.58 -2.41 -9.09
CA GLN A 67 3.79 -2.39 -10.32
C GLN A 67 4.26 -3.44 -11.35
N ASN A 68 5.51 -3.89 -11.27
CA ASN A 68 6.08 -4.95 -12.11
C ASN A 68 6.03 -6.34 -11.44
N GLY A 69 5.43 -6.47 -10.26
CA GLY A 69 5.32 -7.74 -9.53
C GLY A 69 4.15 -8.58 -10.00
N ASP A 70 4.28 -9.90 -9.96
CA ASP A 70 3.20 -10.83 -10.30
C ASP A 70 2.17 -10.91 -9.16
N ILE A 71 0.93 -11.27 -9.52
CA ILE A 71 -0.14 -11.53 -8.54
C ILE A 71 -0.30 -13.04 -8.45
N GLU A 72 -0.11 -13.58 -7.25
CA GLU A 72 -0.08 -15.02 -6.98
C GLU A 72 -0.76 -15.30 -5.63
N GLU A 73 -1.30 -16.51 -5.46
CA GLU A 73 -1.90 -16.94 -4.20
C GLU A 73 -0.91 -17.76 -3.37
N PHE A 74 -0.79 -17.42 -2.08
CA PHE A 74 -0.01 -18.18 -1.11
C PHE A 74 -0.82 -18.38 0.16
N ASN A 75 -0.97 -19.63 0.61
CA ASN A 75 -1.72 -19.96 1.82
C ASN A 75 -3.17 -19.43 1.80
N GLY A 76 -3.83 -19.45 0.63
CA GLY A 76 -5.18 -18.89 0.45
C GLY A 76 -5.23 -17.36 0.46
N GLN A 77 -4.08 -16.67 0.43
CA GLN A 77 -4.00 -15.22 0.44
C GLN A 77 -3.41 -14.69 -0.87
N LEU A 78 -4.17 -13.81 -1.53
CA LEU A 78 -3.72 -13.14 -2.73
C LEU A 78 -2.58 -12.15 -2.40
N CYS A 79 -1.46 -12.30 -3.08
CA CYS A 79 -0.24 -11.54 -2.83
C CYS A 79 0.27 -10.90 -4.11
N ILE A 80 0.95 -9.75 -3.94
CA ILE A 80 1.88 -9.25 -4.95
C ILE A 80 3.30 -9.71 -4.65
N VAL A 81 3.98 -10.25 -5.66
CA VAL A 81 5.33 -10.77 -5.56
C VAL A 81 6.31 -9.72 -6.06
N CYS A 82 7.12 -9.17 -5.16
CA CYS A 82 8.10 -8.16 -5.53
C CYS A 82 9.10 -8.70 -6.57
N PRO A 83 9.31 -8.00 -7.70
CA PRO A 83 10.14 -8.52 -8.79
C PRO A 83 11.62 -8.63 -8.41
N TRP A 84 12.10 -7.82 -7.46
CA TRP A 84 13.53 -7.79 -7.07
C TRP A 84 13.93 -8.97 -6.18
N HIS A 85 13.16 -9.26 -5.12
CA HIS A 85 13.57 -10.23 -4.09
C HIS A 85 12.48 -11.26 -3.76
N LYS A 86 11.38 -11.30 -4.53
CA LYS A 86 10.30 -12.30 -4.43
C LYS A 86 9.56 -12.34 -3.08
N TYR A 87 9.59 -11.22 -2.36
CA TYR A 87 8.78 -11.00 -1.16
C TYR A 87 7.30 -11.00 -1.54
N LYS A 88 6.51 -11.78 -0.81
CA LYS A 88 5.08 -12.01 -1.04
C LYS A 88 4.31 -11.14 -0.08
N ILE A 89 3.61 -10.14 -0.60
CA ILE A 89 2.91 -9.14 0.20
C ILE A 89 1.41 -9.32 -0.01
N THR A 90 0.66 -9.61 1.05
CA THR A 90 -0.79 -9.79 0.96
C THR A 90 -1.46 -8.48 0.51
N LEU A 91 -2.38 -8.58 -0.45
CA LEU A 91 -3.06 -7.40 -1.01
C LEU A 91 -4.15 -6.84 -0.10
N LEU A 92 -4.62 -7.64 0.87
CA LEU A 92 -5.65 -7.23 1.82
C LEU A 92 -5.05 -6.50 3.03
N GLU A 93 -4.00 -7.06 3.62
CA GLU A 93 -3.46 -6.60 4.92
C GLU A 93 -2.03 -6.05 4.84
N GLY A 94 -1.34 -6.24 3.71
CA GLY A 94 0.03 -5.78 3.53
C GLY A 94 1.06 -6.59 4.32
N GLU A 95 0.72 -7.82 4.66
CA GLU A 95 1.59 -8.73 5.41
C GLU A 95 2.62 -9.39 4.51
N CYS A 96 3.85 -9.57 4.99
CA CYS A 96 4.83 -10.36 4.26
C CYS A 96 4.74 -11.83 4.67
N LEU A 97 4.41 -12.70 3.71
CA LEU A 97 4.40 -14.14 3.91
C LEU A 97 5.73 -14.78 3.56
N TYR A 98 6.12 -15.80 4.32
CA TYR A 98 7.26 -16.66 4.02
C TYR A 98 7.01 -18.08 4.54
N GLN A 99 7.73 -19.05 3.98
CA GLN A 99 7.75 -20.41 4.50
C GLN A 99 8.90 -20.53 5.50
N ALA A 100 8.57 -20.83 6.75
CA ALA A 100 9.56 -21.22 7.74
C ALA A 100 9.82 -22.73 7.62
N VAL A 101 11.09 -23.09 7.73
CA VAL A 101 11.53 -24.48 7.80
C VAL A 101 12.26 -24.67 9.12
N ASP A 102 11.97 -25.76 9.82
CA ASP A 102 12.76 -26.15 10.98
C ASP A 102 14.12 -26.68 10.50
N PRO A 103 15.24 -26.01 10.82
CA PRO A 103 16.56 -26.46 10.39
C PRO A 103 16.99 -27.78 11.04
N ALA A 104 16.36 -28.21 12.14
CA ALA A 104 16.66 -29.48 12.80
C ALA A 104 15.84 -30.66 12.23
N ALA A 105 14.83 -30.40 11.41
CA ALA A 105 13.98 -31.44 10.85
C ALA A 105 14.72 -32.24 9.76
N LYS A 106 14.67 -33.57 9.84
CA LYS A 106 15.27 -34.47 8.83
C LYS A 106 14.59 -34.38 7.46
N VAL A 107 13.31 -33.99 7.43
CA VAL A 107 12.53 -33.77 6.20
C VAL A 107 11.95 -32.35 6.28
N PRO A 108 12.16 -31.50 5.27
CA PRO A 108 11.60 -30.16 5.25
C PRO A 108 10.06 -30.20 5.28
N ASN A 109 9.47 -29.56 6.29
CA ASN A 109 8.02 -29.35 6.39
C ASN A 109 7.73 -27.84 6.46
N PRO A 110 7.69 -27.14 5.31
CA PRO A 110 7.54 -25.70 5.28
C PRO A 110 6.17 -25.27 5.78
N THR A 111 6.15 -24.33 6.73
CA THR A 111 4.92 -23.74 7.27
C THR A 111 4.85 -22.26 6.89
N TRP A 112 3.69 -21.82 6.40
CA TRP A 112 3.46 -20.42 6.09
C TRP A 112 3.36 -19.58 7.36
N ILE A 113 4.17 -18.52 7.42
CA ILE A 113 4.21 -17.58 8.54
C ILE A 113 4.17 -16.15 7.98
N SER A 114 3.48 -15.27 8.71
CA SER A 114 3.49 -13.83 8.46
C SER A 114 4.59 -13.13 9.27
N LYS A 115 5.31 -12.20 8.64
CA LYS A 115 6.21 -11.24 9.33
C LYS A 115 5.45 -10.03 9.92
N GLY A 116 4.12 -10.06 9.90
CA GLY A 116 3.26 -8.92 10.22
C GLY A 116 3.12 -7.95 9.04
N LYS A 117 2.41 -6.84 9.29
CA LYS A 117 2.16 -5.78 8.30
C LYS A 117 3.48 -5.08 7.96
N LYS A 118 3.85 -5.13 6.69
CA LYS A 118 5.09 -4.55 6.14
C LYS A 118 4.85 -3.54 5.02
N GLN A 119 3.70 -3.64 4.34
CA GLN A 119 3.30 -2.77 3.24
C GLN A 119 2.02 -2.04 3.62
N ARG A 120 1.96 -0.72 3.44
CA ARG A 120 0.73 0.03 3.68
C ARG A 120 -0.31 -0.26 2.60
N ILE A 121 -1.51 -0.63 3.04
CA ILE A 121 -2.70 -0.80 2.23
C ILE A 121 -3.60 0.45 2.36
N HIS A 122 -4.23 0.84 1.28
CA HIS A 122 -5.18 1.94 1.19
C HIS A 122 -6.56 1.43 0.75
N THR A 123 -7.59 2.20 1.04
CA THR A 123 -8.97 1.81 0.71
C THR A 123 -9.30 2.23 -0.71
N VAL A 124 -9.88 1.33 -1.49
CA VAL A 124 -10.44 1.65 -2.82
C VAL A 124 -11.96 1.67 -2.73
N LYS A 125 -12.59 2.64 -3.39
CA LYS A 125 -14.04 2.69 -3.59
C LYS A 125 -14.34 2.94 -5.06
N GLU A 126 -15.37 2.27 -5.55
CA GLU A 126 -15.92 2.55 -6.86
C GLU A 126 -17.27 3.26 -6.71
N ILE A 127 -17.44 4.36 -7.44
CA ILE A 127 -18.65 5.18 -7.41
C ILE A 127 -18.95 5.57 -8.86
N ASN A 128 -20.10 5.13 -9.40
CA ASN A 128 -20.56 5.48 -10.75
C ASN A 128 -19.51 5.22 -11.86
N GLY A 129 -18.78 4.10 -11.78
CA GLY A 129 -17.74 3.74 -12.73
C GLY A 129 -16.40 4.48 -12.57
N ASP A 130 -16.26 5.31 -11.54
CA ASP A 130 -15.00 5.97 -11.17
C ASP A 130 -14.38 5.29 -9.95
N VAL A 131 -13.06 5.10 -9.99
CA VAL A 131 -12.28 4.47 -8.92
C VAL A 131 -11.60 5.56 -8.09
N PHE A 132 -11.80 5.50 -6.79
CA PHE A 132 -11.24 6.42 -5.80
C PHE A 132 -10.37 5.67 -4.80
N VAL A 133 -9.29 6.31 -4.36
CA VAL A 133 -8.49 5.84 -3.23
C VAL A 133 -8.64 6.78 -2.04
N THR A 134 -8.90 6.22 -0.87
CA THR A 134 -8.73 6.89 0.43
C THR A 134 -7.39 6.44 1.02
N LEU A 135 -6.47 7.37 1.23
CA LEU A 135 -5.18 7.04 1.83
C LEU A 135 -5.36 6.63 3.29
N ASN A 136 -4.83 5.46 3.65
CA ASN A 136 -4.62 5.06 5.04
C ASN A 136 -3.57 5.97 5.71
N ASP A 137 -4.05 6.86 6.56
CA ASP A 137 -3.28 7.87 7.32
C ASP A 137 -2.95 7.43 8.75
N SER A 138 -3.10 6.13 9.06
CA SER A 138 -2.76 5.59 10.38
C SER A 138 -1.34 6.00 10.79
N PRO A 139 -1.15 6.54 12.01
CA PRO A 139 0.14 7.00 12.50
C PRO A 139 1.10 5.86 12.81
N THR A 140 0.61 4.62 12.86
CA THR A 140 1.47 3.44 13.04
C THR A 140 2.40 3.31 11.83
N PHE A 141 3.69 3.35 12.11
CA PHE A 141 4.72 3.17 11.09
C PHE A 141 4.67 1.75 10.51
N VAL A 142 4.78 1.66 9.20
CA VAL A 142 4.92 0.42 8.43
C VAL A 142 6.16 0.59 7.54
N GLU A 143 6.98 -0.44 7.36
CA GLU A 143 8.29 -0.28 6.71
C GLU A 143 8.24 0.34 5.30
N SER A 144 7.14 0.15 4.55
CA SER A 144 6.97 0.80 3.26
C SER A 144 6.91 2.33 3.33
N ASP A 145 6.57 2.92 4.49
CA ASP A 145 6.55 4.36 4.72
C ASP A 145 7.91 5.02 4.46
N TYR A 146 9.01 4.30 4.70
CA TYR A 146 10.36 4.80 4.41
C TYR A 146 10.48 5.26 2.95
N TYR A 147 9.88 4.52 2.01
CA TYR A 147 9.94 4.80 0.58
C TYR A 147 8.97 5.90 0.13
N GLN A 148 8.19 6.45 1.06
CA GLN A 148 7.35 7.63 0.84
C GLN A 148 8.02 8.91 1.34
N THR A 149 9.14 8.80 2.08
CA THR A 149 9.84 9.95 2.65
C THR A 149 10.57 10.78 1.59
N GLU A 150 10.67 12.09 1.82
CA GLU A 150 11.51 12.98 1.00
C GLU A 150 12.97 12.54 0.93
N LYS A 151 13.50 11.94 2.02
CA LYS A 151 14.85 11.38 2.06
C LYS A 151 15.05 10.32 0.97
N PHE A 152 14.13 9.36 0.86
CA PHE A 152 14.19 8.35 -0.20
C PHE A 152 13.96 8.98 -1.58
N ARG A 153 12.97 9.86 -1.73
CA ARG A 153 12.66 10.52 -3.01
C ARG A 153 13.84 11.31 -3.56
N ALA A 154 14.61 11.97 -2.69
CA ALA A 154 15.83 12.68 -3.07
C ALA A 154 16.90 11.75 -3.68
N THR A 155 16.93 10.47 -3.32
CA THR A 155 17.84 9.48 -3.92
C THR A 155 17.49 9.18 -5.38
N LEU A 156 16.20 9.25 -5.75
CA LEU A 156 15.73 9.00 -7.12
C LEU A 156 16.04 10.14 -8.09
N ARG A 157 16.25 11.36 -7.57
CA ARG A 157 16.57 12.57 -8.37
C ARG A 157 18.05 12.68 -8.72
N LYS A 158 18.92 11.88 -8.09
CA LYS A 158 20.36 11.92 -8.37
C LYS A 158 20.64 11.27 -9.71
N PRO A 159 21.49 11.87 -10.57
CA PRO A 159 21.89 11.23 -11.82
C PRO A 159 22.57 9.89 -11.49
N LYS A 160 22.19 8.84 -12.21
CA LYS A 160 22.88 7.55 -12.14
C LYS A 160 24.28 7.78 -12.72
N LYS A 161 25.31 7.54 -11.91
CA LYS A 161 26.71 7.54 -12.38
C LYS A 161 26.93 6.44 -13.40
#